data_AF-A0A2E9IUU4-F1
#
_entry.id   AF-A0A2E9IUU4-F1
#
_cell.length_a   1.000
_cell.length_b   1.000
_cell.length_c   1.000
_cell.angle_alpha   90.00
_cell.angle_beta   90.00
_cell.angle_gamma   90.00
#
_symmetry.space_group_name_H-M   'P 1'
#
loop_
_entity.id
_entity.type
_entity.pdbx_description
1 polymer ?
#
loop_
_entity_poly.entity_id
_entity_poly.type
_entity_poly.pdbx_seq_one_letter_code
_entity_poly.pdbx_strand_id
1 'polypeptide(L)'
;MAQRIEVSNPSETSTKLKFDIHPEYTIGGHGESVTDVFYFPLGLSIERLPFWSGLGDHKTGDLSANWWAVLDTESGLSLEQTLDAKDWAQPRVWFGQGSYNVELKSRPGLEIKAVATWKTQLSWTLSHEKDEASFMTRTIAP
;
A
#
# COMPACT_ATOMS: atom_id res chain seq x y z
N MET A 1 7.90 -7.86 -7.85
CA MET A 1 8.05 -6.75 -8.82
C MET A 1 8.43 -5.48 -8.08
N ALA A 2 9.30 -4.63 -8.62
CA ALA A 2 9.57 -3.30 -8.06
C ALA A 2 9.36 -2.24 -9.13
N GLN A 3 8.75 -1.12 -8.75
CA GLN A 3 8.54 0.03 -9.63
C GLN A 3 9.24 1.25 -9.03
N ARG A 4 10.14 1.85 -9.81
CA ARG A 4 10.79 3.11 -9.50
C ARG A 4 10.04 4.23 -10.21
N ILE A 5 9.74 5.29 -9.47
CA ILE A 5 9.06 6.49 -9.97
C ILE A 5 10.05 7.64 -9.85
N GLU A 6 10.26 8.35 -10.95
CA GLU A 6 11.08 9.56 -10.98
C GLU A 6 10.29 10.70 -11.62
N VAL A 7 10.25 11.84 -10.93
CA VAL A 7 9.62 13.07 -11.43
C VAL A 7 10.65 14.20 -11.39
N SER A 8 10.98 14.75 -12.55
CA SER A 8 11.98 15.81 -12.69
C SER A 8 11.32 17.17 -12.82
N ASN A 9 11.84 18.15 -12.08
CA ASN A 9 11.53 19.55 -12.25
C ASN A 9 12.69 20.23 -13.02
N PRO A 10 12.56 20.45 -14.33
CA PRO A 10 13.62 21.08 -15.13
C PRO A 10 13.66 22.61 -14.96
N SER A 11 12.69 23.21 -14.27
CA SER A 11 12.64 24.66 -14.10
C SER A 11 13.65 25.17 -13.08
N GLU A 12 13.97 26.45 -13.18
CA GLU A 12 14.84 27.15 -12.22
C GLU A 12 14.13 27.54 -10.92
N THR A 13 12.86 27.17 -10.74
CA THR A 13 12.08 27.44 -9.53
C THR A 13 11.55 26.14 -8.91
N SER A 14 11.35 26.14 -7.59
CA SER A 14 10.72 25.01 -6.91
C SER A 14 9.25 24.86 -7.31
N THR A 15 8.78 23.62 -7.47
CA THR A 15 7.40 23.31 -7.87
C THR A 15 6.76 22.37 -6.88
N LYS A 16 5.59 22.75 -6.36
CA LYS A 16 4.74 21.87 -5.54
C LYS A 16 4.03 20.85 -6.41
N LEU A 17 3.99 19.61 -5.95
CA LEU A 17 3.35 18.49 -6.64
C LEU A 17 2.44 17.73 -5.67
N LYS A 18 1.32 17.24 -6.18
CA LYS A 18 0.56 16.16 -5.55
C LYS A 18 0.60 14.95 -6.48
N PHE A 19 1.09 13.83 -5.98
CA PHE A 19 1.23 12.60 -6.75
C PHE A 19 0.42 11.49 -6.07
N ASP A 20 -0.57 10.95 -6.78
CA ASP A 20 -1.46 9.91 -6.25
C ASP A 20 -1.38 8.68 -7.17
N ILE A 21 -1.38 7.49 -6.58
CA ILE A 21 -1.53 6.23 -7.32
C ILE A 21 -2.76 5.47 -6.81
N HIS A 22 -3.43 4.81 -7.76
CA HIS A 22 -4.66 4.06 -7.52
C HIS A 22 -4.51 2.65 -8.10
N PRO A 23 -3.65 1.79 -7.52
CA PRO A 23 -3.52 0.43 -7.98
C PRO A 23 -4.76 -0.38 -7.61
N GLU A 24 -5.17 -1.28 -8.49
CA GLU A 24 -6.26 -2.24 -8.26
C GLU A 24 -5.67 -3.64 -8.16
N TYR A 25 -6.18 -4.41 -7.20
CA TYR A 25 -5.68 -5.75 -6.87
C TYR A 25 -6.82 -6.75 -6.80
N THR A 26 -6.50 -7.98 -7.21
CA THR A 26 -7.28 -9.20 -6.99
C THR A 26 -6.31 -10.36 -6.76
N ILE A 27 -6.19 -10.81 -5.52
CA ILE A 27 -5.37 -12.00 -5.23
C ILE A 27 -6.15 -13.24 -5.65
N GLY A 28 -5.48 -14.21 -6.27
CA GLY A 28 -6.17 -15.37 -6.88
C GLY A 28 -6.95 -15.06 -8.17
N GLY A 29 -7.02 -13.78 -8.58
CA GLY A 29 -7.69 -13.32 -9.80
C GLY A 29 -9.10 -12.74 -9.58
N HIS A 30 -9.67 -12.87 -8.38
CA HIS A 30 -10.92 -12.22 -7.99
C HIS A 30 -10.84 -11.80 -6.52
N GLY A 31 -11.45 -10.66 -6.15
CA GLY A 31 -11.55 -10.28 -4.75
C GLY A 31 -12.60 -11.12 -4.04
N GLU A 32 -12.19 -11.91 -3.05
CA GLU A 32 -13.06 -12.82 -2.33
C GLU A 32 -13.47 -12.26 -0.97
N SER A 33 -14.76 -12.02 -0.81
CA SER A 33 -15.30 -11.40 0.40
C SER A 33 -14.98 -12.28 1.62
N VAL A 34 -14.48 -11.65 2.69
CA VAL A 34 -14.10 -12.24 3.98
C VAL A 34 -12.80 -13.06 3.96
N THR A 35 -12.51 -13.78 2.87
CA THR A 35 -11.35 -14.66 2.77
C THR A 35 -10.07 -13.92 2.39
N ASP A 36 -10.18 -12.85 1.58
CA ASP A 36 -9.11 -11.87 1.42
C ASP A 36 -9.02 -10.99 2.67
N VAL A 37 -7.92 -11.11 3.41
CA VAL A 37 -7.69 -10.35 4.65
C VAL A 37 -6.47 -9.46 4.49
N PHE A 38 -6.66 -8.17 4.73
CA PHE A 38 -5.58 -7.20 4.75
C PHE A 38 -4.93 -7.11 6.13
N TYR A 39 -3.62 -6.84 6.12
CA TYR A 39 -2.79 -6.66 7.29
C TYR A 39 -2.05 -5.32 7.18
N PHE A 40 -2.27 -4.46 8.18
CA PHE A 40 -1.65 -3.15 8.28
C PHE A 40 -0.89 -3.03 9.60
N PRO A 41 0.44 -2.81 9.61
CA PRO A 41 1.16 -2.46 10.82
C PRO A 41 0.74 -1.05 11.28
N LEU A 42 0.02 -0.95 12.41
CA LEU A 42 -0.46 0.30 12.99
C LEU A 42 -0.01 0.40 14.45
N GLY A 43 0.80 1.42 14.75
CA GLY A 43 1.44 1.56 16.07
C GLY A 43 2.26 0.33 16.45
N LEU A 44 1.89 -0.34 17.54
CA LEU A 44 2.53 -1.57 18.03
C LEU A 44 1.73 -2.83 17.69
N SER A 45 0.73 -2.73 16.81
CA SER A 45 -0.18 -3.82 16.45
C SER A 45 -0.29 -4.00 14.94
N ILE A 46 -0.79 -5.16 14.52
CA ILE A 46 -1.17 -5.40 13.12
C ILE A 46 -2.69 -5.44 13.08
N GLU A 47 -3.28 -4.49 12.37
CA GLU A 47 -4.72 -4.43 12.13
C GLU A 47 -5.10 -5.39 11.00
N ARG A 48 -6.17 -6.15 11.24
CA ARG A 48 -6.78 -7.06 10.28
C ARG A 48 -8.04 -6.43 9.70
N LEU A 49 -8.12 -6.34 8.37
CA LEU A 49 -9.29 -5.82 7.67
C LEU A 49 -9.73 -6.83 6.60
N PRO A 50 -10.79 -7.62 6.83
CA PRO A 50 -11.36 -8.48 5.80
C PRO A 50 -11.93 -7.66 4.64
N PHE A 51 -11.71 -8.11 3.41
CA PHE A 51 -12.39 -7.58 2.24
C PHE A 51 -13.90 -7.85 2.34
N TRP A 52 -14.71 -6.89 1.88
CA TRP A 52 -16.14 -7.07 1.74
C TRP A 52 -16.59 -6.50 0.39
N SER A 53 -17.44 -7.21 -0.34
CA SER A 53 -17.86 -6.86 -1.71
C SER A 53 -18.79 -5.62 -1.82
N GLY A 54 -18.87 -4.82 -0.76
CA GLY A 54 -19.57 -3.55 -0.74
C GLY A 54 -18.64 -2.41 -1.17
N LEU A 55 -19.16 -1.50 -2.00
CA LEU A 55 -18.43 -0.30 -2.38
C LEU A 55 -18.19 0.59 -1.15
N GLY A 56 -16.94 0.93 -0.88
CA GLY A 56 -16.63 1.70 0.31
C GLY A 56 -15.20 2.18 0.44
N ASP A 57 -15.06 3.33 1.10
CA ASP A 57 -13.80 3.84 1.62
C ASP A 57 -13.56 3.25 3.00
N HIS A 58 -12.41 2.61 3.16
CA HIS A 58 -11.96 2.04 4.42
C HIS A 58 -10.72 2.80 4.89
N LYS A 59 -10.94 3.66 5.88
CA LYS A 59 -9.85 4.38 6.53
C LYS A 59 -8.99 3.40 7.29
N THR A 60 -7.71 3.36 6.97
CA THR A 60 -6.67 2.73 7.77
C THR A 60 -5.97 3.79 8.60
N GLY A 61 -5.34 3.39 9.71
CA GLY A 61 -4.47 4.29 10.48
C GLY A 61 -3.15 4.59 9.76
N ASP A 62 -2.30 5.42 10.40
CA ASP A 62 -0.92 5.60 9.97
C ASP A 62 -0.15 4.28 10.08
N LEU A 63 0.43 3.85 8.95
CA LEU A 63 1.34 2.72 8.96
C LEU A 63 2.54 3.01 9.86
N SER A 64 2.77 2.16 10.86
CA SER A 64 3.96 2.20 11.71
C SER A 64 5.16 1.49 11.08
N ALA A 65 4.95 0.74 10.01
CA ALA A 65 6.02 0.18 9.19
C ALA A 65 5.66 0.29 7.71
N ASN A 66 6.66 0.28 6.84
CA ASN A 66 6.49 0.64 5.42
C ASN A 66 5.99 -0.52 4.55
N TRP A 67 5.00 -1.24 5.03
CA TRP A 67 4.41 -2.37 4.32
C TRP A 67 2.94 -2.54 4.66
N TRP A 68 2.21 -3.16 3.76
CA TRP A 68 0.92 -3.78 4.01
C TRP A 68 0.85 -5.08 3.21
N ALA A 69 -0.04 -5.98 3.61
CA ALA A 69 -0.26 -7.21 2.88
C ALA A 69 -1.74 -7.55 2.77
N VAL A 70 -2.07 -8.40 1.81
CA VAL A 70 -3.35 -9.09 1.70
C VAL A 70 -3.05 -10.58 1.55
N LEU A 71 -3.82 -11.40 2.26
CA LEU A 71 -3.76 -12.86 2.23
C LEU A 71 -5.14 -13.37 1.84
N ASP A 72 -5.21 -14.15 0.78
CA ASP A 72 -6.31 -15.08 0.58
C ASP A 72 -6.12 -16.24 1.57
N THR A 73 -7.00 -16.28 2.57
CA THR A 73 -6.92 -17.25 3.67
C THR A 73 -7.32 -18.67 3.26
N GLU A 74 -7.99 -18.86 2.12
CA GLU A 74 -8.34 -20.18 1.60
C GLU A 74 -7.21 -20.80 0.79
N SER A 75 -6.58 -20.02 -0.10
CA SER A 75 -5.51 -20.51 -0.97
C SER A 75 -4.11 -20.36 -0.38
N GLY A 76 -3.94 -19.52 0.65
CA GLY A 76 -2.64 -19.16 1.21
C GLY A 76 -1.80 -18.27 0.30
N LEU A 77 -2.39 -17.73 -0.79
CA LEU A 77 -1.75 -16.77 -1.68
C LEU A 77 -1.77 -15.39 -1.02
N SER A 78 -0.64 -14.69 -1.09
CA SER A 78 -0.53 -13.36 -0.53
C SER A 78 0.19 -12.39 -1.46
N LEU A 79 -0.15 -11.13 -1.29
CA LEU A 79 0.58 -10.01 -1.84
C LEU A 79 0.99 -9.07 -0.73
N GLU A 80 2.28 -8.78 -0.66
CA GLU A 80 2.82 -7.72 0.20
C GLU A 80 3.28 -6.55 -0.68
N GLN A 81 2.93 -5.33 -0.31
CA GLN A 81 3.54 -4.14 -0.86
C GLN A 81 4.45 -3.48 0.19
N THR A 82 5.65 -3.09 -0.22
CA THR A 82 6.56 -2.24 0.56
C THR A 82 6.76 -0.89 -0.14
N LEU A 83 6.95 0.17 0.65
CA LEU A 83 7.02 1.56 0.18
C LEU A 83 8.18 2.35 0.82
N ASP A 84 8.60 3.46 0.20
CA ASP A 84 9.57 4.39 0.81
C ASP A 84 8.83 5.39 1.74
N ALA A 85 8.93 5.17 3.05
CA ALA A 85 8.19 5.90 4.11
C ALA A 85 8.16 7.42 3.96
N LYS A 86 9.28 7.98 3.48
CA LYS A 86 9.54 9.42 3.49
C LYS A 86 8.68 10.15 2.45
N ASP A 87 8.20 9.43 1.44
CA ASP A 87 7.58 10.00 0.25
C ASP A 87 6.06 9.88 0.26
N TRP A 88 5.53 8.86 0.93
CA TRP A 88 4.11 8.52 0.91
C TRP A 88 3.38 8.93 2.19
N ALA A 89 2.15 9.37 2.01
CA ALA A 89 1.14 9.55 3.04
C ALA A 89 0.42 8.22 3.31
N GLN A 90 -0.53 8.26 4.24
CA GLN A 90 -1.39 7.14 4.61
C GLN A 90 -1.97 6.44 3.38
N PRO A 91 -1.89 5.10 3.31
CA PRO A 91 -2.66 4.35 2.33
C PRO A 91 -4.14 4.54 2.57
N ARG A 92 -4.92 4.60 1.49
CA ARG A 92 -6.38 4.58 1.55
C ARG A 92 -6.87 3.30 0.91
N VAL A 93 -7.71 2.56 1.62
CA VAL A 93 -8.28 1.32 1.10
C VAL A 93 -9.64 1.63 0.49
N TRP A 94 -9.85 1.18 -0.74
CA TRP A 94 -11.16 1.26 -1.39
C TRP A 94 -11.59 -0.14 -1.82
N PHE A 95 -12.79 -0.55 -1.42
CA PHE A 95 -13.36 -1.82 -1.82
C PHE A 95 -14.29 -1.63 -3.01
N GLY A 96 -14.00 -2.38 -4.07
CA GLY A 96 -14.76 -2.50 -5.30
C GLY A 96 -15.69 -3.71 -5.30
N GLN A 97 -16.42 -3.90 -6.40
CA GLN A 97 -17.21 -5.12 -6.63
C GLN A 97 -16.29 -6.22 -7.17
N GLY A 98 -15.59 -6.92 -6.27
CA GLY A 98 -14.68 -8.01 -6.62
C GLY A 98 -13.24 -7.58 -6.95
N SER A 99 -12.88 -6.35 -6.59
CA SER A 99 -11.52 -5.82 -6.61
C SER A 99 -11.31 -4.91 -5.40
N TYR A 100 -10.06 -4.60 -5.09
CA TYR A 100 -9.73 -3.66 -4.03
C TYR A 100 -8.50 -2.84 -4.36
N ASN A 101 -8.49 -1.61 -3.88
CA ASN A 101 -7.41 -0.66 -4.08
C ASN A 101 -6.73 -0.35 -2.76
N VAL A 102 -5.41 -0.20 -2.83
CA VAL A 102 -4.64 0.45 -1.78
C VAL A 102 -3.97 1.67 -2.41
N GLU A 103 -4.68 2.79 -2.34
CA GLU A 103 -4.25 4.06 -2.90
C GLU A 103 -3.11 4.65 -2.06
N LEU A 104 -2.07 5.15 -2.70
CA LEU A 104 -1.00 5.90 -2.04
C LEU A 104 -0.97 7.32 -2.57
N LYS A 105 -0.79 8.28 -1.67
CA LYS A 105 -0.68 9.71 -2.00
C LYS A 105 0.66 10.23 -1.53
N SER A 106 1.27 11.15 -2.26
CA SER A 106 2.46 11.86 -1.78
C SER A 106 2.13 12.63 -0.50
N ARG A 107 3.11 12.80 0.39
CA ARG A 107 2.92 13.63 1.58
C ARG A 107 2.45 15.05 1.23
N PRO A 108 1.60 15.68 2.07
CA PRO A 108 1.19 17.06 1.88
C PRO A 108 2.40 17.99 1.75
N GLY A 109 2.39 18.84 0.73
CA GLY A 109 3.46 19.81 0.51
C GLY A 109 4.71 19.24 -0.15
N LEU A 110 4.65 18.07 -0.80
CA LEU A 110 5.71 17.60 -1.68
C LEU A 110 6.11 18.72 -2.65
N GLU A 111 7.38 19.10 -2.60
CA GLU A 111 7.97 20.13 -3.43
C GLU A 111 9.24 19.58 -4.07
N ILE A 112 9.30 19.66 -5.40
CA ILE A 112 10.49 19.31 -6.17
C ILE A 112 11.26 20.61 -6.40
N LYS A 113 12.46 20.69 -5.83
CA LYS A 113 13.33 21.86 -5.95
C LYS A 113 13.67 22.15 -7.42
N ALA A 114 14.08 23.39 -7.70
CA ALA A 114 14.61 23.78 -9.00
C ALA A 114 15.68 22.79 -9.48
N VAL A 115 15.63 22.42 -10.76
CA VAL A 115 16.56 21.50 -11.43
C VAL A 115 16.79 20.16 -10.70
N ALA A 116 15.85 19.73 -9.87
CA ALA A 116 15.93 18.51 -9.08
C ALA A 116 14.96 17.42 -9.55
N THR A 117 15.22 16.19 -9.12
CA THR A 117 14.37 15.02 -9.37
C THR A 117 13.93 14.41 -8.05
N TRP A 118 12.62 14.25 -7.87
CA TRP A 118 12.07 13.42 -6.81
C TRP A 118 12.04 11.96 -7.27
N LYS A 119 12.43 11.04 -6.38
CA LYS A 119 12.53 9.61 -6.66
C LYS A 119 11.92 8.83 -5.52
N THR A 120 11.13 7.83 -5.86
CA THR A 120 10.57 6.88 -4.89
C THR A 120 10.47 5.49 -5.49
N GLN A 121 10.22 4.49 -4.65
CA GLN A 121 10.09 3.09 -5.07
C GLN A 121 8.95 2.41 -4.32
N LEU A 122 8.23 1.56 -5.05
CA LEU A 122 7.25 0.62 -4.53
C LEU A 122 7.65 -0.79 -4.93
N SER A 123 7.48 -1.76 -4.05
CA SER A 123 7.74 -3.16 -4.37
C SER A 123 6.56 -4.03 -3.97
N TRP A 124 6.32 -5.07 -4.76
CA TRP A 124 5.29 -6.07 -4.56
C TRP A 124 5.94 -7.45 -4.51
N THR A 125 5.58 -8.22 -3.51
CA THR A 125 6.01 -9.60 -3.35
C THR A 125 4.78 -10.49 -3.31
N LEU A 126 4.66 -11.38 -4.29
CA LEU A 126 3.68 -12.46 -4.26
C LEU A 126 4.31 -13.65 -3.54
N SER A 127 3.53 -14.34 -2.72
CA SER A 127 3.99 -15.51 -1.96
C SER A 127 2.87 -16.53 -1.82
N HIS A 128 3.26 -17.81 -1.84
CA HIS A 128 2.37 -18.95 -1.56
C HIS A 128 2.60 -19.47 -0.15
N GLU A 129 1.66 -20.29 0.34
CA GLU A 129 1.77 -21.01 1.62
C GLU A 129 1.98 -20.08 2.82
N LYS A 130 1.39 -18.88 2.76
CA LYS A 130 1.33 -17.98 3.91
C LYS A 130 0.09 -18.29 4.73
N ASP A 131 0.25 -18.14 6.04
CA ASP A 131 -0.85 -18.13 7.00
C ASP A 131 -0.93 -16.76 7.67
N GLU A 132 -1.99 -16.53 8.45
CA GLU A 132 -2.13 -15.28 9.17
C GLU A 132 -0.97 -15.04 10.15
N ALA A 133 -0.44 -16.10 10.76
CA ALA A 133 0.66 -16.03 11.70
C ALA A 133 1.91 -15.40 11.08
N SER A 134 2.17 -15.67 9.79
CA SER A 134 3.27 -15.09 9.01
C SER A 134 3.28 -13.57 8.97
N PHE A 135 2.12 -12.93 9.15
CA PHE A 135 2.00 -11.48 9.26
C PHE A 135 1.91 -11.06 10.72
N MET A 136 1.03 -11.68 11.51
CA MET A 136 0.71 -11.26 12.87
C MET A 136 1.88 -11.31 13.86
N THR A 137 2.89 -12.16 13.61
CA THR A 137 4.07 -12.26 14.48
C THR A 137 5.25 -11.38 14.03
N ARG A 138 5.09 -10.59 12.96
CA ARG A 138 6.17 -9.72 12.49
C ARG A 138 6.42 -8.61 13.50
N THR A 139 7.68 -8.47 13.88
CA THR A 139 8.15 -7.30 14.63
C THR A 139 7.93 -6.06 13.78
N ILE A 140 7.19 -5.10 14.32
CA ILE A 140 7.06 -3.76 13.75
C ILE A 140 8.36 -3.02 14.09
N ALA A 141 9.28 -2.94 13.14
CA ALA A 141 10.47 -2.12 13.29
C ALA A 141 10.08 -0.65 13.06
N PRO A 142 10.43 0.27 13.98
CA PRO A 142 10.17 1.70 13.82
C PRO A 142 10.99 2.33 12.68
#